data_AF-A0A831JSB1-F1
#
_entry.id   AF-A0A831JSB1-F1
#
_cell.length_a   1.000
_cell.length_b   1.000
_cell.length_c   1.000
_cell.angle_alpha   90.00
_cell.angle_beta   90.00
_cell.angle_gamma   90.00
#
_symmetry.space_group_name_H-M   'P 1'
#
loop_
_entity.id
_entity.type
_entity.pdbx_description
1 polymer ?
#
loop_
_entity_poly.entity_id
_entity_poly.type
_entity_poly.pdbx_seq_one_letter_code
_entity_poly.pdbx_strand_id
1 'polypeptide(L)'
;MSGRDTKRIKLDLMKILVINPGSTSTKLAVYENENPVWRESIAHPSRELAGFHHINEQYEYRRKYVHDTLAKAGIPLAFDAV
;
A
#
# COMPACT_ATOMS: atom_id res chain seq x y z
N MET A 1 -49.51 -1.97 6.64
CA MET A 1 -48.46 -1.09 6.10
C MET A 1 -47.48 -0.78 7.23
N SER A 2 -46.40 -1.55 7.39
CA SER A 2 -45.26 -1.14 8.20
C SER A 2 -44.03 -1.12 7.27
N GLY A 3 -43.60 0.09 6.93
CA GLY A 3 -42.35 0.31 6.22
C GLY A 3 -41.22 -0.13 7.13
N ARG A 4 -40.54 -1.23 6.78
CA ARG A 4 -39.27 -1.57 7.41
C ARG A 4 -38.26 -0.56 6.90
N ASP A 5 -37.85 0.35 7.78
CA ASP A 5 -36.63 1.14 7.64
C ASP A 5 -35.46 0.18 7.43
N THR A 6 -35.08 -0.03 6.17
CA THR A 6 -33.80 -0.61 5.82
C THR A 6 -32.73 0.41 6.15
N LYS A 7 -32.29 0.44 7.42
CA LYS A 7 -31.00 1.01 7.78
C LYS A 7 -29.97 0.34 6.86
N ARG A 8 -29.48 1.10 5.88
CA ARG A 8 -28.38 0.71 5.01
C ARG A 8 -27.22 0.36 5.93
N ILE A 9 -26.91 -0.93 6.07
CA ILE A 9 -25.70 -1.36 6.77
C ILE A 9 -24.55 -0.76 5.96
N LYS A 10 -23.92 0.28 6.48
CA LYS A 10 -22.58 0.66 6.01
C LYS A 10 -21.69 -0.49 6.47
N LEU A 11 -21.36 -1.37 5.54
CA LEU A 11 -20.20 -2.22 5.71
C LEU A 11 -19.01 -1.27 5.71
N ASP A 12 -18.34 -1.14 6.85
CA ASP A 12 -17.06 -0.46 6.89
C ASP A 12 -16.11 -1.25 5.99
N LEU A 13 -15.67 -0.62 4.90
CA LEU A 13 -14.73 -1.22 3.97
C LEU A 13 -13.35 -1.17 4.62
N MET A 14 -12.80 -2.33 4.98
CA MET A 14 -11.46 -2.42 5.52
C MET A 14 -10.46 -2.03 4.44
N LYS A 15 -9.64 -1.02 4.69
CA LYS A 15 -8.59 -0.57 3.77
C LYS A 15 -7.25 -1.17 4.15
N ILE A 16 -6.71 -2.00 3.27
CA ILE A 16 -5.47 -2.76 3.50
C ILE A 16 -4.39 -2.29 2.54
N LEU A 17 -3.20 -1.97 3.06
CA LEU A 17 -2.02 -1.69 2.24
C LEU A 17 -1.13 -2.94 2.19
N VAL A 18 -0.97 -3.56 1.04
CA VAL A 18 -0.01 -4.65 0.86
C VAL A 18 1.32 -4.07 0.39
N ILE A 19 2.39 -4.35 1.14
CA ILE A 19 3.78 -3.99 0.78
C ILE A 19 4.59 -5.27 0.57
N ASN A 20 5.08 -5.48 -0.65
CA ASN A 20 5.91 -6.63 -1.00
C ASN A 20 7.28 -6.19 -1.54
N PRO A 21 8.31 -6.09 -0.68
CA PRO A 21 9.67 -5.81 -1.11
C PRO A 21 10.31 -7.05 -1.75
N GLY A 22 10.62 -6.94 -3.05
CA GLY A 22 11.47 -7.90 -3.78
C GLY A 22 12.92 -7.41 -3.92
N SER A 23 13.75 -8.19 -4.60
CA SER A 23 15.19 -7.86 -4.76
C SER A 23 15.41 -6.50 -5.42
N THR A 24 14.75 -6.23 -6.55
CA THR A 24 14.92 -5.01 -7.36
C THR A 24 13.64 -4.17 -7.48
N SER A 25 12.59 -4.53 -6.75
CA SER A 25 11.34 -3.79 -6.75
C SER A 25 10.64 -3.82 -5.40
N THR A 26 9.71 -2.91 -5.18
CA THR A 26 8.71 -2.99 -4.10
C THR A 26 7.35 -2.84 -4.74
N LYS A 27 6.52 -3.87 -4.62
CA LYS A 27 5.14 -3.85 -5.14
C LYS A 27 4.21 -3.35 -4.04
N LEU A 28 3.31 -2.46 -4.41
CA LEU A 28 2.27 -1.92 -3.55
C LEU A 28 0.90 -2.24 -4.10
N ALA A 29 -0.04 -2.49 -3.20
CA ALA A 29 -1.45 -2.58 -3.54
C ALA A 29 -2.31 -2.05 -2.41
N VAL A 30 -3.38 -1.34 -2.74
CA VAL A 30 -4.42 -0.97 -1.79
C VAL A 30 -5.66 -1.78 -2.11
N TYR A 31 -6.22 -2.41 -1.08
CA TYR A 31 -7.45 -3.18 -1.15
C TYR A 31 -8.53 -2.51 -0.31
N GLU A 32 -9.76 -2.62 -0.77
CA GLU A 32 -10.97 -2.42 0.01
C GLU A 32 -11.63 -3.80 0.19
N ASN A 33 -11.52 -4.34 1.40
CA ASN A 33 -11.75 -5.76 1.70
C ASN A 33 -10.94 -6.66 0.74
N GLU A 34 -11.60 -7.45 -0.09
CA GLU A 34 -10.98 -8.37 -1.04
C GLU A 34 -10.69 -7.72 -2.40
N ASN A 35 -11.20 -6.50 -2.64
CA ASN A 35 -11.12 -5.86 -3.94
C ASN A 35 -9.88 -4.96 -4.07
N PRO A 36 -8.96 -5.23 -5.01
CA PRO A 36 -7.83 -4.34 -5.26
C PRO A 36 -8.30 -3.05 -5.95
N VAL A 37 -8.12 -1.91 -5.28
CA VAL A 37 -8.51 -0.59 -5.80
C VAL A 37 -7.35 0.19 -6.40
N TRP A 38 -6.10 -0.15 -6.03
CA TRP A 38 -4.91 0.47 -6.59
C TRP A 38 -3.71 -0.48 -6.49
N ARG A 39 -2.81 -0.42 -7.49
CA ARG A 39 -1.57 -1.22 -7.53
C ARG A 39 -0.48 -0.41 -8.22
N GLU A 40 0.75 -0.56 -7.74
CA GLU A 40 1.92 0.10 -8.30
C GLU A 40 3.18 -0.75 -8.07
N SER A 41 4.18 -0.63 -8.95
CA SER A 41 5.45 -1.34 -8.80
C SER A 41 6.61 -0.36 -8.86
N ILE A 42 7.29 -0.19 -7.73
CA ILE A 42 8.44 0.68 -7.61
C ILE A 42 9.68 -0.11 -8.05
N ALA A 43 10.39 0.38 -9.06
CA ALA A 43 11.69 -0.17 -9.44
C ALA A 43 12.81 0.43 -8.59
N HIS A 44 13.74 -0.41 -8.14
CA HIS A 44 14.95 -0.02 -7.43
C HIS A 44 16.17 -0.38 -8.31
N PRO A 45 16.73 0.59 -9.05
CA PRO A 45 17.87 0.34 -9.92
C PRO A 45 19.05 -0.24 -9.14
N SER A 46 19.74 -1.24 -9.70
CA SER A 46 20.88 -1.88 -9.04
C SER A 46 21.98 -0.89 -8.63
N ARG A 47 22.15 0.21 -9.38
CA ARG A 47 23.09 1.29 -9.04
C ARG A 47 22.75 2.01 -7.72
N GLU A 48 21.47 2.12 -7.37
CA GLU A 48 21.03 2.73 -6.11
C GLU A 48 21.14 1.71 -4.97
N LEU A 49 20.88 0.43 -5.27
CA LEU A 49 21.01 -0.66 -4.31
C LEU A 49 22.47 -1.03 -3.98
N ALA A 50 23.40 -0.77 -4.90
CA ALA A 50 24.82 -1.10 -4.76
C ALA A 50 25.51 -0.37 -3.59
N GLY A 51 24.90 0.70 -3.08
CA GLY A 51 25.40 1.44 -1.92
C GLY A 51 25.11 0.79 -0.56
N PHE A 52 24.29 -0.28 -0.53
CA PHE A 52 23.95 -0.99 0.71
C PHE A 52 24.76 -2.29 0.82
N HIS A 53 25.39 -2.50 1.97
CA HIS A 53 26.13 -3.71 2.29
C HIS A 53 25.19 -4.84 2.71
N HIS A 54 24.10 -4.50 3.41
CA HIS A 54 23.14 -5.46 3.91
C HIS A 54 21.69 -5.04 3.60
N ILE A 55 20.79 -6.02 3.47
CA ILE A 55 19.39 -5.78 3.07
C ILE A 55 18.61 -4.91 4.06
N ASN A 56 18.91 -5.02 5.36
CA ASN A 56 18.29 -4.23 6.42
C ASN A 56 18.64 -2.73 6.32
N GLU A 57 19.76 -2.37 5.73
CA GLU A 57 20.15 -0.97 5.51
C GLU A 57 19.23 -0.29 4.48
N GLN A 58 18.55 -1.06 3.63
CA GLN A 58 17.62 -0.54 2.63
C GLN A 58 16.28 -0.10 3.23
N TYR A 59 16.02 -0.33 4.52
CA TYR A 59 14.72 -0.06 5.13
C TYR A 59 14.25 1.37 4.92
N GLU A 60 15.09 2.36 5.26
CA GLU A 60 14.77 3.77 5.11
C GLU A 60 14.59 4.19 3.64
N TYR A 61 15.46 3.67 2.77
CA TYR A 61 15.36 3.88 1.33
C TYR A 61 14.03 3.36 0.79
N ARG A 62 13.67 2.11 1.07
CA ARG A 62 12.41 1.52 0.57
C ARG A 62 11.18 2.20 1.18
N ARG A 63 11.21 2.50 2.49
CA ARG A 63 10.13 3.22 3.16
C ARG A 63 9.85 4.56 2.50
N LYS A 64 10.90 5.34 2.20
CA LYS A 64 10.75 6.62 1.49
C LYS A 64 9.98 6.46 0.18
N TYR A 65 10.37 5.51 -0.66
CA TYR A 65 9.69 5.28 -1.94
C TYR A 65 8.23 4.85 -1.77
N VAL A 66 7.91 4.05 -0.74
CA VAL A 66 6.51 3.69 -0.45
C VAL A 66 5.68 4.93 -0.13
N HIS A 67 6.18 5.79 0.78
CA HIS A 67 5.50 7.03 1.16
C HIS A 67 5.32 7.98 -0.04
N ASP A 68 6.39 8.21 -0.81
CA ASP A 68 6.35 9.08 -1.98
C ASP A 68 5.34 8.57 -3.02
N THR A 69 5.27 7.24 -3.21
CA THR A 69 4.36 6.63 -4.18
C THR A 69 2.90 6.77 -3.76
N LEU A 70 2.59 6.53 -2.48
CA LEU A 70 1.24 6.74 -1.94
C LEU A 70 0.82 8.21 -2.01
N ALA A 71 1.73 9.13 -1.66
CA ALA A 71 1.48 10.57 -1.74
C ALA A 71 1.22 11.02 -3.18
N LYS A 72 2.02 10.55 -4.15
CA LYS A 72 1.82 10.83 -5.58
C LYS A 72 0.47 10.30 -6.09
N ALA A 73 0.01 9.16 -5.58
CA ALA A 73 -1.30 8.61 -5.92
C ALA A 73 -2.47 9.30 -5.18
N GLY A 74 -2.19 10.27 -4.31
CA GLY A 74 -3.22 10.93 -3.48
C GLY A 74 -3.83 10.01 -2.42
N ILE A 75 -3.12 8.95 -2.03
CA ILE A 75 -3.61 7.96 -1.06
C ILE A 75 -3.09 8.34 0.33
N PRO A 76 -3.98 8.70 1.28
CA PRO A 76 -3.56 9.02 2.65
C PRO A 76 -3.11 7.76 3.40
N LEU A 77 -2.23 7.95 4.39
CA LEU A 77 -1.78 6.89 5.31
C LEU A 77 -2.87 6.59 6.37
N ALA A 78 -4.01 6.10 5.90
CA ALA A 78 -5.15 5.71 6.69
C ALA A 78 -5.57 4.31 6.26
N PHE A 79 -4.90 3.31 6.84
CA PHE A 79 -5.11 1.89 6.57
C PHE A 79 -5.46 1.19 7.87
N ASP A 80 -6.37 0.22 7.80
CA ASP A 80 -6.74 -0.62 8.93
C ASP A 80 -5.70 -1.73 9.18
N ALA A 81 -4.96 -2.12 8.13
CA ALA A 81 -3.86 -3.08 8.20
C ALA A 81 -2.82 -2.83 7.10
N VAL A 82 -1.59 -3.32 7.35
CA VAL A 82 -0.46 -3.32 6.43
C VAL A 82 0.21 -4.69 6.42
#